data_AF-A0A3M5G9A2-F1
#
_entry.id   AF-A0A3M5G9A2-F1
#
_cell.length_a   1.000
_cell.length_b   1.000
_cell.length_c   1.000
_cell.angle_alpha   90.00
_cell.angle_beta   90.00
_cell.angle_gamma   90.00
#
_symmetry.space_group_name_H-M   'P 1'
#
loop_
_entity.id
_entity.type
_entity.pdbx_description
1 polymer ?
#
loop_
_entity_poly.entity_id
_entity_poly.type
_entity_poly.pdbx_seq_one_letter_code
_entity_poly.pdbx_strand_id
1 'polypeptide(L)' 'MYCREDLRKLKRITLLWDYIREVTELNKGFLLGEKAELRFSR' A
#
# COMPACT_ATOMS: atom_id res chain seq x y z
N MET A 1 25.59 -16.19 -2.29
CA MET A 1 25.14 -15.14 -3.22
C MET A 1 23.61 -15.05 -3.14
N TYR A 2 23.06 -14.26 -2.21
CA TYR A 2 21.59 -14.13 -1.97
C TYR A 2 21.13 -12.65 -1.90
N CYS A 3 22.09 -11.72 -1.94
CA CYS A 3 21.88 -10.29 -1.73
C CYS A 3 20.94 -9.65 -2.77
N ARG A 4 20.96 -10.10 -4.05
CA ARG A 4 20.07 -9.55 -5.09
C ARG A 4 18.61 -9.97 -4.95
N GLU A 5 18.36 -11.18 -4.45
CA GLU A 5 17.00 -11.69 -4.25
C GLU A 5 16.36 -11.07 -3.00
N ASP A 6 17.11 -10.95 -1.90
CA ASP A 6 16.66 -10.21 -0.73
C ASP A 6 16.37 -8.75 -1.04
N LEU A 7 17.23 -8.07 -1.82
CA LEU A 7 16.97 -6.68 -2.22
C LEU A 7 15.69 -6.55 -3.04
N ARG A 8 15.38 -7.51 -3.91
CA ARG A 8 14.11 -7.52 -4.66
C ARG A 8 12.92 -7.81 -3.75
N LYS A 9 13.07 -8.72 -2.79
CA LYS A 9 12.03 -9.03 -1.79
C LYS A 9 11.75 -7.81 -0.91
N LEU A 10 12.78 -7.15 -0.39
CA LEU A 10 12.66 -5.92 0.39
C LEU A 10 11.99 -4.82 -0.43
N LYS A 11 12.45 -4.56 -1.66
CA LYS A 11 11.80 -3.57 -2.55
C LYS A 11 10.31 -3.89 -2.78
N ARG A 12 9.95 -5.16 -2.92
CA ARG A 12 8.55 -5.58 -3.10
C ARG A 12 7.72 -5.33 -1.83
N ILE A 13 8.28 -5.62 -0.66
CA ILE A 13 7.62 -5.35 0.63
C ILE A 13 7.43 -3.84 0.81
N THR A 14 8.46 -3.03 0.52
CA THR A 14 8.36 -1.57 0.58
C THR A 14 7.29 -1.04 -0.37
N LEU A 15 7.28 -1.51 -1.62
CA LEU A 15 6.27 -1.11 -2.60
C LEU A 15 4.84 -1.45 -2.16
N LEU A 16 4.64 -2.65 -1.62
CA LEU A 16 3.33 -3.07 -1.10
C LEU A 16 2.91 -2.20 0.10
N TRP A 17 3.85 -1.91 1.00
CA TRP A 17 3.59 -1.06 2.16
C TRP A 17 3.18 0.36 1.73
N ASP A 18 3.88 0.95 0.76
CA ASP A 18 3.53 2.26 0.23
C ASP A 18 2.15 2.26 -0.43
N TYR A 19 1.81 1.22 -1.19
CA TYR A 19 0.48 1.07 -1.80
C TYR A 19 -0.62 0.98 -0.74
N ILE A 20 -0.45 0.15 0.30
CA ILE A 20 -1.43 0.02 1.39
C ILE A 20 -1.60 1.35 2.12
N ARG A 21 -0.50 2.06 2.35
CA ARG A 21 -0.53 3.38 3.00
C ARG A 21 -1.31 4.38 2.15
N GLU A 22 -1.03 4.45 0.84
CA GLU A 22 -1.73 5.37 -0.07
C GLU A 22 -3.23 5.07 -0.14
N VAL A 23 -3.61 3.80 -0.31
CA VAL A 23 -5.01 3.37 -0.32
C VAL A 23 -5.68 3.68 1.02
N THR A 24 -5.01 3.49 2.15
CA THR A 24 -5.56 3.79 3.48
C THR A 24 -5.83 5.28 3.66
N GLU A 25 -4.93 6.15 3.22
CA GLU A 25 -5.13 7.60 3.26
C GLU A 25 -6.25 8.04 2.31
N LEU A 26 -6.31 7.50 1.09
CA LEU A 26 -7.39 7.76 0.14
C LEU A 26 -8.77 7.34 0.67
N ASN A 27 -8.80 6.24 1.44
CA ASN A 27 -10.02 5.67 2.00
C ASN A 27 -10.27 6.05 3.45
N LYS A 28 -9.56 7.03 4.00
CA LYS A 28 -9.74 7.41 5.40
C LYS A 28 -11.19 7.76 5.72
N GLY A 29 -11.87 8.50 4.84
CA GLY A 29 -13.30 8.80 4.96
C GLY A 29 -14.19 7.55 4.83
N PHE A 30 -13.78 6.56 4.04
CA PHE A 30 -14.49 5.28 3.97
C PHE A 30 -14.31 4.45 5.24
N LEU A 31 -13.09 4.37 5.76
CA LEU A 31 -12.75 3.64 6.99
C LEU A 31 -13.39 4.27 8.24
N LEU A 32 -13.58 5.59 8.25
CA LEU A 32 -14.29 6.32 9.31
C LEU A 32 -15.81 6.31 9.14
N GLY A 33 -16.34 5.73 8.05
CA GLY A 33 -17.78 5.68 7.76
C GLY A 33 -18.38 7.00 7.26
N GLU A 34 -17.55 8.00 6.95
CA GLU A 34 -17.98 9.31 6.43
C GLU A 34 -18.32 9.27 4.93
N LYS A 35 -17.79 8.29 4.19
CA LYS A 35 -18.01 8.13 2.74
C LYS A 35 -18.26 6.66 2.40
N ALA A 36 -19.16 6.38 1.47
CA ALA A 36 -19.44 5.01 1.01
C ALA A 36 -18.54 4.55 -0.17
N GLU A 37 -17.60 5.39 -0.60
CA GLU A 37 -16.74 5.12 -1.76
C GLU A 37 -15.38 4.57 -1.34
N LEU A 38 -15.05 3.38 -1.82
CA LEU A 38 -13.71 2.81 -1.76
C LEU A 38 -12.93 3.17 -3.04
N ARG A 39 -11.75 3.78 -2.89
CA ARG A 39 -10.87 4.25 -3.96
C ARG A 39 -9.55 3.49 -3.95
N PHE A 40 -9.10 3.04 -5.11
CA PHE A 40 -7.82 2.35 -5.24
C PHE A 40 -6.75 3.28 -5.85
N SER A 41 -5.51 3.13 -5.40
CA SER A 41 -4.32 3.70 -6.06
C SER A 41 -4.17 3.06 -7.44
N ARG A 42 -3.76 3.84 -8.44
CA ARG A 42 -3.61 3.39 -9.84
C ARG A 42 -2.40 2.47 -10.03
#